data_AF-A0A6G1DN98-F1
#
_entry.id   AF-A0A6G1DN98-F1
#
_cell.length_a   1.000
_cell.length_b   1.000
_cell.length_c   1.000
_cell.angle_alpha   90.00
_cell.angle_beta   90.00
_cell.angle_gamma   90.00
#
_symmetry.space_group_name_H-M   'P 1'
#
loop_
_entity.id
_entity.type
_entity.pdbx_description
1 polymer ?
#
loop_
_entity_poly.entity_id
_entity_poly.type
_entity_poly.pdbx_seq_one_letter_code
_entity_poly.pdbx_strand_id
1 'polypeptide(L)'
;MWMDVADEFYLGDNKNEKLGPFVLKNVWKVCCEVPKWKTYNEELKNARKRKSYHLEEDRENIESEEEMPKRPIGQKTAKKAALAAKGKSKAMEDDGKSKESTINVEKLDKFSKIQEEANANRMKVLELQQKLSSDKIETTRLAHLTAQENRESKKLEMEGRMLEMESKKIEMEGKKLEKESKMMDAYNNLISQDTSSMTDDEKAERVAAMKCLRKMLFPTVI
;
A
#
# COMPACT_ATOMS: atom_id res chain seq x y z
N MET A 1 -12.41 -21.08 3.84
CA MET A 1 -11.68 -20.20 2.90
C MET A 1 -12.23 -20.50 1.52
N TRP A 2 -12.79 -19.52 0.80
CA TRP A 2 -13.47 -19.75 -0.49
C TRP A 2 -12.51 -20.18 -1.61
N MET A 3 -11.20 -19.93 -1.45
CA MET A 3 -10.16 -20.36 -2.39
C MET A 3 -9.96 -21.87 -2.39
N ASP A 4 -9.99 -22.52 -1.23
CA ASP A 4 -9.81 -23.97 -1.15
C ASP A 4 -10.97 -24.71 -1.86
N VAL A 5 -12.18 -24.17 -1.73
CA VAL A 5 -13.37 -24.67 -2.43
C VAL A 5 -13.26 -24.45 -3.94
N ALA A 6 -12.77 -23.30 -4.39
CA ALA A 6 -12.56 -23.02 -5.81
C ALA A 6 -11.45 -23.88 -6.43
N ASP A 7 -10.39 -24.18 -5.67
CA ASP A 7 -9.31 -25.08 -6.07
C ASP A 7 -9.83 -26.51 -6.27
N GLU A 8 -10.71 -27.01 -5.40
CA GLU A 8 -11.36 -28.31 -5.56
C GLU A 8 -12.22 -28.40 -6.84
N PHE A 9 -13.00 -27.37 -7.15
CA PHE A 9 -13.80 -27.31 -8.40
C PHE A 9 -12.90 -27.29 -9.64
N TYR A 10 -11.85 -26.47 -9.63
CA TYR A 10 -10.94 -26.36 -10.77
C TYR A 10 -10.14 -27.64 -11.03
N LEU A 11 -9.71 -28.34 -9.97
CA LEU A 11 -9.10 -29.66 -10.09
C LEU A 11 -10.10 -30.71 -10.58
N GLY A 12 -11.39 -30.54 -10.30
CA GLY A 12 -12.48 -31.35 -10.82
C GLY A 12 -12.69 -31.18 -12.32
N ASP A 13 -12.79 -29.93 -12.78
CA ASP A 13 -13.08 -29.58 -14.18
C ASP A 13 -11.88 -29.84 -15.11
N ASN A 14 -10.65 -29.70 -14.60
CA ASN A 14 -9.42 -29.92 -15.39
C ASN A 14 -8.83 -31.34 -15.24
N LYS A 15 -9.61 -32.35 -14.82
CA LYS A 15 -9.10 -33.74 -14.71
C LYS A 15 -8.57 -34.30 -16.03
N ASN A 16 -9.10 -33.83 -17.16
CA ASN A 16 -8.75 -34.31 -18.50
C ASN A 16 -7.76 -33.40 -19.25
N GLU A 17 -7.59 -32.17 -18.78
CA GLU A 17 -6.66 -31.20 -19.35
C GLU A 17 -5.45 -31.09 -18.42
N LYS A 18 -4.24 -31.40 -18.90
CA LYS A 18 -2.99 -31.36 -18.10
C LYS A 18 -2.55 -29.93 -17.75
N LEU A 19 -3.49 -29.04 -17.42
CA LEU A 19 -3.22 -27.71 -16.92
C LEU A 19 -2.81 -27.84 -15.46
N GLY A 20 -1.56 -27.48 -15.17
CA GLY A 20 -1.00 -27.66 -13.84
C GLY A 20 -1.78 -26.89 -12.77
N PRO A 21 -1.74 -27.32 -11.49
CA PRO A 21 -2.43 -26.67 -10.34
C PRO A 21 -2.09 -25.19 -10.15
N PHE A 22 -1.10 -24.70 -10.88
CA PHE A 22 -0.51 -23.38 -10.76
C PHE A 22 -1.21 -22.28 -11.56
N VAL A 23 -2.05 -22.62 -12.55
CA VAL A 23 -2.62 -21.62 -13.47
C VAL A 23 -3.69 -20.78 -12.78
N LEU A 24 -4.66 -21.39 -12.09
CA LEU A 24 -5.74 -20.66 -11.40
C LEU A 24 -5.19 -19.70 -10.34
N LYS A 25 -4.23 -20.17 -9.54
CA LYS A 25 -3.62 -19.37 -8.47
C LYS A 25 -2.83 -18.18 -9.02
N ASN A 26 -2.18 -18.34 -10.18
CA ASN A 26 -1.47 -17.24 -10.85
C ASN A 26 -2.43 -16.24 -11.48
N VAL A 27 -3.47 -16.71 -12.18
CA VAL A 27 -4.52 -15.84 -12.74
C VAL A 27 -5.22 -15.06 -11.63
N TRP A 28 -5.56 -15.72 -10.52
CA TRP A 28 -6.15 -15.06 -9.36
C TRP A 28 -5.22 -14.00 -8.76
N LYS A 29 -3.93 -14.31 -8.58
CA LYS A 29 -2.94 -13.33 -8.10
C LYS A 29 -2.83 -12.13 -9.03
N VAL A 30 -2.78 -12.35 -10.35
CA VAL A 30 -2.72 -11.26 -11.33
C VAL A 30 -4.00 -10.42 -11.29
N CYS A 31 -5.18 -11.06 -11.28
CA CYS A 31 -6.46 -10.36 -11.27
C CYS A 31 -6.75 -9.63 -9.95
N CYS A 32 -6.30 -10.15 -8.80
CA CYS A 32 -6.51 -9.49 -7.51
C CYS A 32 -5.67 -8.21 -7.35
N GLU A 33 -4.60 -8.08 -8.14
CA GLU A 33 -3.74 -6.89 -8.14
C GLU A 33 -4.27 -5.76 -9.04
N VAL A 34 -5.18 -6.07 -9.96
CA VAL A 34 -5.80 -5.11 -10.89
C VAL A 34 -6.63 -4.07 -10.12
N PRO A 35 -6.51 -2.76 -10.43
CA PRO A 35 -7.15 -1.68 -9.68
C PRO A 35 -8.68 -1.85 -9.51
N LYS A 36 -9.37 -2.32 -10.56
CA LYS A 36 -10.83 -2.56 -10.53
C LYS A 36 -11.22 -3.59 -9.45
N TRP A 37 -10.42 -4.63 -9.28
CA TRP A 37 -10.65 -5.70 -8.30
C TRP A 37 -10.21 -5.34 -6.90
N LYS A 38 -9.19 -4.48 -6.75
CA LYS A 38 -8.86 -3.89 -5.45
C LYS A 38 -10.00 -3.04 -4.92
N THR A 39 -10.55 -2.13 -5.72
CA THR A 39 -11.66 -1.26 -5.31
C THR A 39 -12.88 -2.09 -4.91
N TYR A 40 -13.29 -3.04 -5.76
CA TYR A 40 -14.43 -3.92 -5.47
C TYR A 40 -14.24 -4.76 -4.20
N ASN A 41 -13.04 -5.34 -3.99
CA ASN A 41 -12.75 -6.14 -2.80
C ASN A 41 -12.65 -5.30 -1.52
N GLU A 42 -12.10 -4.08 -1.59
CA GLU A 42 -12.07 -3.18 -0.43
C GLU A 42 -13.48 -2.68 -0.07
N GLU A 43 -14.32 -2.37 -1.05
CA GLU A 43 -15.72 -2.04 -0.84
C GLU A 43 -16.50 -3.20 -0.20
N LEU A 44 -16.28 -4.43 -0.65
CA LEU A 44 -16.85 -5.65 -0.04
C LEU A 44 -16.34 -5.90 1.38
N LYS A 45 -15.04 -5.73 1.63
CA LYS A 45 -14.47 -5.84 2.98
C LYS A 45 -15.06 -4.78 3.90
N ASN A 46 -15.20 -3.55 3.43
CA ASN A 46 -15.82 -2.47 4.18
C ASN A 46 -17.31 -2.76 4.41
N ALA A 47 -18.03 -3.30 3.43
CA ALA A 47 -19.43 -3.72 3.60
C ALA A 47 -19.60 -4.86 4.63
N ARG A 48 -18.63 -5.80 4.71
CA ARG A 48 -18.61 -6.88 5.72
C ARG A 48 -18.28 -6.37 7.11
N LYS A 49 -17.29 -5.49 7.24
CA LYS A 49 -17.04 -4.73 8.49
C LYS A 49 -18.29 -3.95 8.90
N ARG A 50 -19.04 -3.48 7.90
CA ARG A 50 -20.33 -2.82 8.08
C ARG A 50 -21.49 -3.71 8.50
N LYS A 51 -21.31 -5.03 8.49
CA LYS A 51 -22.31 -6.01 8.93
C LYS A 51 -21.94 -6.63 10.29
N SER A 52 -20.65 -6.72 10.62
CA SER A 52 -20.17 -7.31 11.87
C SER A 52 -20.48 -6.46 13.11
N TYR A 53 -20.54 -5.13 12.98
CA TYR A 53 -20.95 -4.27 14.09
C TYR A 53 -22.46 -4.29 14.37
N HIS A 54 -23.25 -5.05 13.60
CA HIS A 54 -24.70 -5.15 13.80
C HIS A 54 -25.14 -6.53 14.29
N LEU A 55 -24.19 -7.43 14.62
CA LEU A 55 -24.48 -8.82 14.96
C LEU A 55 -23.81 -9.32 16.25
N GLU A 56 -23.15 -8.44 17.01
CA GLU A 56 -22.60 -8.78 18.34
C GLU A 56 -23.29 -8.00 19.47
N GLU A 57 -24.61 -7.89 19.44
CA GLU A 57 -25.38 -7.40 20.58
C GLU A 57 -26.72 -8.14 20.67
N ASP A 58 -26.65 -9.47 20.69
CA ASP A 58 -27.80 -10.32 21.03
C ASP A 58 -27.28 -11.64 21.63
N ARG A 59 -26.77 -11.58 22.86
CA ARG A 59 -26.93 -12.64 23.89
C ARG A 59 -26.28 -12.24 25.22
N GLU A 60 -27.09 -12.41 26.26
CA GLU A 60 -26.73 -12.57 27.68
C GLU A 60 -26.67 -11.30 28.56
N ASN A 61 -27.87 -10.83 28.91
CA ASN A 61 -28.34 -10.54 30.26
C ASN A 61 -27.27 -10.44 31.38
N ILE A 62 -26.86 -9.21 31.68
CA ILE A 62 -26.34 -8.82 33.00
C ILE A 62 -27.24 -7.69 33.51
N GLU A 63 -27.95 -7.99 34.59
CA GLU A 63 -28.71 -7.06 35.40
C GLU A 63 -27.73 -6.09 36.08
N SER A 64 -27.65 -4.87 35.55
CA SER A 64 -27.03 -3.73 36.21
C SER A 64 -27.81 -2.47 35.86
N GLU A 65 -28.56 -2.00 36.84
CA GLU A 65 -29.38 -0.80 36.84
C GLU A 65 -28.48 0.44 36.79
N GLU A 66 -28.05 0.85 35.60
CA GLU A 66 -27.28 2.08 35.39
C GLU A 66 -28.14 3.08 34.62
N GLU A 67 -28.75 4.01 35.36
CA GLU A 67 -29.61 5.08 34.87
C GLU A 67 -28.85 5.88 33.78
N MET A 68 -29.32 5.76 32.53
CA MET A 68 -28.81 6.55 31.41
C MET A 68 -28.80 8.05 31.79
N PRO A 69 -27.68 8.78 31.63
CA PRO A 69 -27.67 10.21 31.91
C PRO A 69 -28.68 10.91 31.01
N LYS A 70 -29.71 11.50 31.63
CA LYS A 70 -30.79 12.22 30.92
C LYS A 70 -30.16 13.32 30.07
N ARG A 71 -30.46 13.29 28.76
CA ARG A 71 -29.98 14.29 27.80
C ARG A 71 -30.35 15.71 28.29
N PRO A 72 -29.46 16.69 28.14
CA PRO A 72 -29.73 18.06 28.57
C PRO A 72 -30.98 18.61 27.88
N ILE A 73 -31.79 19.31 28.67
CA ILE A 73 -33.10 19.79 28.26
C ILE A 73 -32.98 20.72 27.06
N GLY A 74 -33.78 20.45 26.02
CA GLY A 74 -33.75 21.21 24.78
C GLY A 74 -34.06 22.71 25.02
N GLN A 75 -33.44 23.57 24.20
CA GLN A 75 -33.51 25.03 24.35
C GLN A 75 -34.95 25.58 24.43
N LYS A 76 -35.92 24.91 23.76
CA LYS A 76 -37.34 25.30 23.78
C LYS A 76 -38.03 24.97 25.11
N THR A 77 -37.73 23.85 25.74
CA THR A 77 -38.31 23.45 27.03
C THR A 77 -37.67 24.21 28.19
N ALA A 78 -36.35 24.49 28.12
CA ALA A 78 -35.67 25.36 29.08
C ALA A 78 -36.26 26.78 29.12
N LYS A 79 -36.52 27.38 27.95
CA LYS A 79 -37.09 28.73 27.83
C LYS A 79 -38.52 28.80 28.40
N LYS A 80 -39.31 27.74 28.23
CA LYS A 80 -40.68 27.64 28.75
C LYS A 80 -40.72 27.46 30.28
N ALA A 81 -39.77 26.70 30.83
CA ALA A 81 -39.63 26.53 32.29
C ALA A 81 -39.17 27.83 32.99
N ALA A 82 -38.24 28.58 32.39
CA ALA A 82 -37.78 29.86 32.93
C ALA A 82 -38.89 30.94 32.94
N LEU A 83 -39.79 30.92 31.95
CA LEU A 83 -40.95 31.81 31.90
C LEU A 83 -42.03 31.42 32.92
N ALA A 84 -42.23 30.13 33.18
CA ALA A 84 -43.15 29.65 34.22
C ALA A 84 -42.63 29.95 35.64
N ALA A 85 -41.32 29.89 35.87
CA ALA A 85 -40.68 30.27 37.13
C ALA A 85 -40.75 31.79 37.40
N LYS A 86 -40.95 32.61 36.36
CA LYS A 86 -41.22 34.06 36.47
C LYS A 86 -42.71 34.37 36.72
N GLY A 87 -43.41 33.51 37.44
CA GLY A 87 -44.78 33.77 37.89
C GLY A 87 -44.84 34.69 39.12
N LYS A 88 -45.40 35.89 38.92
CA LYS A 88 -45.90 36.89 39.90
C LYS A 88 -44.90 37.93 40.44
N SER A 89 -44.86 39.07 39.75
CA SER A 89 -44.80 40.37 40.42
C SER A 89 -45.92 41.27 39.88
N LYS A 90 -46.96 41.36 40.72
CA LYS A 90 -47.84 42.51 41.01
C LYS A 90 -47.96 43.59 39.93
N ALA A 91 -49.19 43.76 39.45
CA ALA A 91 -49.64 44.99 38.80
C ALA A 91 -49.30 46.21 39.67
N MET A 92 -48.63 47.18 39.07
CA MET A 92 -48.68 48.57 39.48
C MET A 92 -48.86 49.37 38.19
N GLU A 93 -50.04 50.00 38.10
CA GLU A 93 -50.22 51.19 37.29
C GLU A 93 -49.17 52.23 37.73
N ASP A 94 -48.75 53.06 36.78
CA ASP A 94 -48.72 54.52 36.93
C ASP A 94 -47.55 55.18 36.20
N ASP A 95 -47.94 56.22 35.50
CA ASP A 95 -47.19 57.34 34.92
C ASP A 95 -46.11 57.12 33.86
N GLY A 96 -46.48 57.60 32.67
CA GLY A 96 -45.56 57.99 31.64
C GLY A 96 -44.62 59.09 32.12
N LYS A 97 -43.33 58.88 31.92
CA LYS A 97 -42.36 59.97 31.84
C LYS A 97 -41.27 59.63 30.85
N SER A 98 -41.32 60.33 29.71
CA SER A 98 -40.23 60.37 28.75
C SER A 98 -38.94 60.83 29.42
N LYS A 99 -37.85 60.11 29.17
CA LYS A 99 -36.50 60.66 29.18
C LYS A 99 -35.73 60.01 28.05
N GLU A 100 -35.80 60.68 26.90
CA GLU A 100 -34.62 61.10 26.13
C GLU A 100 -33.44 60.13 26.14
N SER A 101 -33.26 59.45 25.00
CA SER A 101 -32.16 58.55 24.72
C SER A 101 -30.80 59.26 24.78
N THR A 102 -30.21 59.33 25.97
CA THR A 102 -28.75 59.51 26.07
C THR A 102 -28.12 58.16 25.72
N ILE A 103 -27.87 57.93 24.43
CA ILE A 103 -27.04 56.84 23.95
C ILE A 103 -25.68 57.00 24.64
N ASN A 104 -25.37 56.11 25.57
CA ASN A 104 -24.11 56.14 26.31
C ASN A 104 -22.99 55.70 25.35
N VAL A 105 -22.40 56.67 24.65
CA VAL A 105 -21.39 56.49 23.59
C VAL A 105 -20.21 55.63 24.06
N GLU A 106 -19.80 55.78 25.32
CA GLU A 106 -18.73 54.97 25.93
C GLU A 106 -19.08 53.48 26.07
N LYS A 107 -20.36 53.14 26.32
CA LYS A 107 -20.79 51.73 26.31
C LYS A 107 -20.75 51.16 24.89
N LEU A 108 -21.13 51.95 23.89
CA LEU A 108 -21.07 51.54 22.49
C LEU A 108 -19.63 51.27 22.04
N ASP A 109 -18.69 52.14 22.44
CA ASP A 109 -17.26 51.97 22.15
C ASP A 109 -16.68 50.70 22.78
N LYS A 110 -17.02 50.42 24.05
CA LYS A 110 -16.64 49.16 24.71
C LYS A 110 -17.19 47.93 24.00
N PHE A 111 -18.44 47.99 23.52
CA PHE A 111 -19.04 46.91 22.72
C PHE A 111 -18.32 46.74 21.38
N SER A 112 -17.98 47.82 20.67
CA SER A 112 -17.20 47.76 19.42
C SER A 112 -15.86 47.07 19.64
N LYS A 113 -15.14 47.46 20.70
CA LYS A 113 -13.84 46.88 21.06
C LYS A 113 -13.92 45.37 21.35
N ILE A 114 -14.94 44.96 22.10
CA ILE A 114 -15.19 43.54 22.41
C ILE A 114 -15.52 42.77 21.12
N GLN A 115 -16.29 43.35 20.21
CA GLN A 115 -16.64 42.74 18.94
C GLN A 115 -15.44 42.62 18.00
N GLU A 116 -14.59 43.65 17.94
CA GLU A 116 -13.34 43.65 17.20
C GLU A 116 -12.37 42.58 17.73
N GLU A 117 -12.21 42.49 19.05
CA GLU A 117 -11.37 41.47 19.68
C GLU A 117 -11.91 40.05 19.45
N ALA A 118 -13.22 39.86 19.57
CA ALA A 118 -13.88 38.59 19.26
C ALA A 118 -13.68 38.19 17.78
N ASN A 119 -13.79 39.15 16.86
CA ASN A 119 -13.54 38.92 15.43
C ASN A 119 -12.07 38.60 15.16
N ALA A 120 -11.13 39.32 15.77
CA ALA A 120 -9.70 39.05 15.64
C ALA A 120 -9.35 37.64 16.16
N ASN A 121 -9.91 37.24 17.30
CA ASN A 121 -9.73 35.89 17.84
C ASN A 121 -10.34 34.82 16.92
N ARG A 122 -11.53 35.06 16.37
CA ARG A 122 -12.15 34.17 15.37
C ARG A 122 -11.28 34.02 14.11
N MET A 123 -10.69 35.09 13.60
CA MET A 123 -9.79 35.04 12.45
C MET A 123 -8.55 34.19 12.74
N LYS A 124 -7.90 34.36 13.89
CA LYS A 124 -6.75 33.54 14.30
C LYS A 124 -7.09 32.05 14.38
N VAL A 125 -8.28 31.71 14.90
CA VAL A 125 -8.74 30.31 14.97
C VAL A 125 -8.93 29.72 13.57
N LEU A 126 -9.51 30.48 12.63
CA LEU A 126 -9.68 30.03 11.25
C LEU A 126 -8.34 29.82 10.55
N GLU A 127 -7.38 30.72 10.74
CA GLU A 127 -6.02 30.57 10.19
C GLU A 127 -5.31 29.33 10.74
N LEU A 128 -5.42 29.07 12.04
CA LEU A 128 -4.88 27.85 12.66
C LEU A 128 -5.53 26.59 12.09
N GLN A 129 -6.85 26.59 11.93
CA GLN A 129 -7.58 25.45 11.34
C GLN A 129 -7.15 25.21 9.89
N GLN A 130 -6.96 26.29 9.11
CA GLN A 130 -6.49 26.20 7.73
C GLN A 130 -5.07 25.61 7.67
N LYS A 131 -4.15 26.08 8.51
CA LYS A 131 -2.79 25.55 8.60
C LYS A 131 -2.76 24.08 9.01
N LEU A 132 -3.51 23.70 10.04
CA LEU A 132 -3.61 22.29 10.44
C LEU A 132 -4.20 21.41 9.34
N SER A 133 -5.12 21.94 8.54
CA SER A 133 -5.67 21.23 7.39
C SER A 133 -4.65 21.08 6.26
N SER A 134 -3.88 22.13 5.94
CA SER A 134 -2.82 22.05 4.92
C SER A 134 -1.74 21.07 5.35
N ASP A 135 -1.27 21.16 6.59
CA ASP A 135 -0.20 20.32 7.13
C ASP A 135 -0.61 18.84 7.13
N LYS A 136 -1.87 18.53 7.44
CA LYS A 136 -2.41 17.16 7.35
C LYS A 136 -2.42 16.61 5.92
N ILE A 137 -2.76 17.45 4.94
CA ILE A 137 -2.75 17.05 3.53
C ILE A 137 -1.30 16.84 3.05
N GLU A 138 -0.40 17.76 3.41
CA GLU A 138 1.02 17.68 3.04
C GLU A 138 1.72 16.48 3.66
N THR A 139 1.51 16.22 4.96
CA THR A 139 2.04 15.02 5.63
C THR A 139 1.56 13.73 4.97
N THR A 140 0.28 13.65 4.61
CA THR A 140 -0.26 12.47 3.90
C THR A 140 0.36 12.32 2.50
N ARG A 141 0.54 13.42 1.76
CA ARG A 141 1.21 13.41 0.45
C ARG A 141 2.65 12.94 0.55
N LEU A 142 3.41 13.44 1.53
CA LEU A 142 4.79 13.02 1.78
C LEU A 142 4.86 11.53 2.13
N ALA A 143 3.99 11.03 3.02
CA ALA A 143 3.96 9.62 3.38
C ALA A 143 3.68 8.72 2.16
N HIS A 144 2.77 9.15 1.26
CA HIS A 144 2.51 8.44 0.02
C HIS A 144 3.75 8.41 -0.90
N LEU A 145 4.43 9.55 -1.07
CA LEU A 145 5.65 9.64 -1.88
C LEU A 145 6.77 8.75 -1.31
N THR A 146 7.01 8.78 0.00
CA THR A 146 7.99 7.89 0.65
C THR A 146 7.61 6.41 0.49
N ALA A 147 6.32 6.07 0.58
CA ALA A 147 5.87 4.69 0.33
C ALA A 147 6.07 4.27 -1.14
N GLN A 148 5.89 5.21 -2.09
CA GLN A 148 6.15 4.98 -3.50
C GLN A 148 7.64 4.78 -3.78
N GLU A 149 8.50 5.69 -3.31
CA GLU A 149 9.96 5.58 -3.45
C GLU A 149 10.49 4.28 -2.84
N ASN A 150 9.97 3.86 -1.68
CA ASN A 150 10.35 2.58 -1.07
C ASN A 150 9.96 1.37 -1.93
N ARG A 151 8.85 1.43 -2.68
CA ARG A 151 8.48 0.35 -3.61
C ARG A 151 9.39 0.35 -4.83
N GLU A 152 9.70 1.52 -5.37
CA GLU A 152 10.61 1.66 -6.51
C GLU A 152 12.03 1.25 -6.16
N SER A 153 12.54 1.63 -4.99
CA SER A 153 13.84 1.21 -4.46
C SER A 153 13.96 -0.31 -4.35
N LYS A 154 12.93 -0.99 -3.80
CA LYS A 154 12.90 -2.45 -3.74
C LYS A 154 12.89 -3.10 -5.12
N LYS A 155 12.20 -2.51 -6.10
CA LYS A 155 12.20 -3.00 -7.48
C LYS A 155 13.60 -2.89 -8.10
N LEU A 156 14.26 -1.75 -7.93
CA LEU A 156 15.62 -1.52 -8.40
C LEU A 156 16.63 -2.47 -7.73
N GLU A 157 16.46 -2.77 -6.44
CA GLU A 157 17.31 -3.75 -5.75
C GLU A 157 17.17 -5.15 -6.37
N MET A 158 15.94 -5.61 -6.64
CA MET A 158 15.71 -6.90 -7.29
C MET A 158 16.28 -6.94 -8.72
N GLU A 159 16.11 -5.86 -9.48
CA GLU A 159 16.68 -5.73 -10.82
C GLU A 159 18.21 -5.77 -10.80
N GLY A 160 18.85 -5.09 -9.85
CA GLY A 160 20.29 -5.15 -9.64
C GLY A 160 20.78 -6.56 -9.35
N ARG A 161 20.08 -7.31 -8.50
CA ARG A 161 20.42 -8.73 -8.21
C ARG A 161 20.29 -9.62 -9.44
N MET A 162 19.28 -9.41 -10.30
CA MET A 162 19.14 -10.17 -11.54
C MET A 162 20.28 -9.88 -12.52
N LEU A 163 20.65 -8.61 -12.69
CA LEU A 163 21.77 -8.22 -13.56
C LEU A 163 23.10 -8.77 -13.06
N GLU A 164 23.30 -8.84 -11.75
CA GLU A 164 24.50 -9.46 -11.17
C GLU A 164 24.57 -10.97 -11.48
N MET A 165 23.44 -11.69 -11.37
CA MET A 165 23.38 -13.11 -11.72
C MET A 165 23.63 -13.35 -13.22
N GLU A 166 23.05 -12.53 -14.09
CA GLU A 166 23.28 -12.66 -15.54
C GLU A 166 24.73 -12.32 -15.89
N SER A 167 25.33 -11.30 -15.26
CA SER A 167 26.74 -10.98 -15.44
C SER A 167 27.66 -12.14 -15.06
N LYS A 168 27.39 -12.79 -13.92
CA LYS A 168 28.14 -13.99 -13.48
C LYS A 168 27.98 -15.15 -14.47
N LYS A 169 26.79 -15.34 -15.04
CA LYS A 169 26.53 -16.37 -16.04
C LYS A 169 27.30 -16.10 -17.33
N ILE A 170 27.28 -14.87 -17.83
CA ILE A 170 28.05 -14.44 -19.01
C ILE A 170 29.55 -14.63 -18.77
N GLU A 171 30.05 -14.30 -17.58
CA GLU A 171 31.46 -14.51 -17.23
C GLU A 171 31.85 -16.00 -17.25
N MET A 172 31.01 -16.87 -16.70
CA MET A 172 31.23 -18.32 -16.70
C MET A 172 31.18 -18.91 -18.12
N GLU A 173 30.26 -18.44 -18.95
CA GLU A 173 30.18 -18.82 -20.36
C GLU A 173 31.40 -18.34 -21.14
N GLY A 174 31.85 -17.11 -20.91
CA GLY A 174 33.09 -16.58 -21.48
C GLY A 174 34.32 -17.41 -21.12
N LYS A 175 34.46 -17.81 -19.85
CA LYS A 175 35.54 -18.72 -19.39
C LYS A 175 35.46 -20.11 -20.04
N LYS A 176 34.24 -20.60 -20.31
CA LYS A 176 34.04 -21.88 -21.02
C LYS A 176 34.50 -21.76 -22.47
N LEU A 177 34.06 -20.73 -23.18
CA LEU A 177 34.45 -20.46 -24.57
C LEU A 177 35.95 -20.23 -24.71
N GLU A 178 36.59 -19.53 -23.77
CA GLU A 178 38.05 -19.33 -23.78
C GLU A 178 38.80 -20.66 -23.65
N LYS A 179 38.35 -21.56 -22.76
CA LYS A 179 38.91 -22.91 -22.64
C LYS A 179 38.72 -23.72 -23.93
N GLU A 180 37.54 -23.65 -24.52
CA GLU A 180 37.24 -24.31 -25.80
C GLU A 180 38.13 -23.76 -26.93
N SER A 181 38.32 -22.45 -27.03
CA SER A 181 39.23 -21.82 -28.00
C SER A 181 40.66 -22.32 -27.83
N LYS A 182 41.19 -22.33 -26.60
CA LYS A 182 42.56 -22.83 -26.34
C LYS A 182 42.72 -24.30 -26.70
N MET A 183 41.70 -25.13 -26.44
CA MET A 183 41.71 -26.54 -26.85
C MET A 183 41.67 -26.67 -28.38
N MET A 184 40.89 -25.83 -29.06
CA MET A 184 40.81 -25.82 -30.53
C MET A 184 42.15 -25.39 -31.15
N ASP A 185 42.80 -24.37 -30.60
CA ASP A 185 44.12 -23.93 -31.04
C ASP A 185 45.16 -25.04 -30.85
N ALA A 186 45.15 -25.72 -29.70
CA ALA A 186 46.03 -26.87 -29.44
C ALA A 186 45.78 -28.01 -30.45
N TYR A 187 44.52 -28.31 -30.75
CA TYR A 187 44.14 -29.31 -31.75
C TYR A 187 44.63 -28.95 -33.16
N ASN A 188 44.45 -27.71 -33.58
CA ASN A 188 44.94 -27.21 -34.87
C ASN A 188 46.47 -27.28 -34.96
N ASN A 189 47.18 -26.86 -33.91
CA ASN A 189 48.64 -26.95 -33.85
C ASN A 189 49.13 -28.40 -33.96
N LEU A 190 48.49 -29.32 -33.23
CA LEU A 190 48.78 -30.75 -33.33
C LEU A 190 48.62 -31.24 -34.76
N ILE A 191 47.51 -30.92 -35.43
CA ILE A 191 47.24 -31.33 -36.82
C ILE A 191 48.28 -30.79 -37.80
N SER A 192 48.68 -29.52 -37.65
CA SER A 192 49.60 -28.85 -38.56
C SER A 192 51.08 -29.16 -38.32
N GLN A 193 51.44 -29.78 -37.20
CA GLN A 193 52.82 -30.14 -36.87
C GLN A 193 53.40 -31.15 -37.86
N ASP A 194 54.64 -30.92 -38.31
CA ASP A 194 55.37 -31.87 -39.14
C ASP A 194 55.67 -33.16 -38.34
N THR A 195 55.46 -34.31 -38.99
CA THR A 195 55.61 -35.64 -38.40
C THR A 195 56.69 -36.47 -39.08
N SER A 196 57.39 -35.89 -40.06
CA SER A 196 58.42 -36.57 -40.85
C SER A 196 59.56 -37.13 -40.00
N SER A 197 59.93 -36.43 -38.92
CA SER A 197 60.99 -36.80 -37.97
C SER A 197 60.52 -37.59 -36.74
N MET A 198 59.21 -37.82 -36.60
CA MET A 198 58.66 -38.54 -35.44
C MET A 198 58.74 -40.06 -35.64
N THR A 199 59.06 -40.77 -34.56
CA THR A 199 58.98 -42.23 -34.46
C THR A 199 57.53 -42.71 -34.48
N ASP A 200 57.31 -44.01 -34.72
CA ASP A 200 55.96 -44.58 -34.80
C ASP A 200 55.22 -44.52 -33.46
N ASP A 201 55.93 -44.66 -32.33
CA ASP A 201 55.37 -44.53 -30.99
C ASP A 201 54.92 -43.08 -30.72
N GLU A 202 55.74 -42.08 -31.06
CA GLU A 202 55.39 -40.66 -30.91
C GLU A 202 54.19 -40.28 -31.80
N LYS A 203 54.08 -40.85 -33.00
CA LYS A 203 52.91 -40.67 -33.88
C LYS A 203 51.66 -41.30 -33.27
N ALA A 204 51.77 -42.46 -32.65
CA ALA A 204 50.65 -43.13 -31.98
C ALA A 204 50.12 -42.31 -30.79
N GLU A 205 51.02 -41.76 -29.97
CA GLU A 205 50.66 -40.86 -28.87
C GLU A 205 50.00 -39.57 -29.37
N ARG A 206 50.53 -38.94 -30.43
CA ARG A 206 49.92 -37.76 -31.06
C ARG A 206 48.49 -38.05 -31.54
N VAL A 207 48.27 -39.18 -32.20
CA VAL A 207 46.93 -39.59 -32.66
C VAL A 207 45.99 -39.83 -31.47
N ALA A 208 46.48 -40.41 -30.37
CA ALA A 208 45.71 -40.59 -29.15
C ALA A 208 45.30 -39.24 -28.51
N ALA A 209 46.23 -38.28 -28.43
CA ALA A 209 45.97 -36.93 -27.95
C ALA A 209 44.94 -36.19 -28.81
N MET A 210 45.07 -36.26 -30.14
CA MET A 210 44.09 -35.68 -31.07
C MET A 210 42.70 -36.31 -30.92
N LYS A 211 42.61 -37.64 -30.74
CA LYS A 211 41.32 -38.31 -30.48
C LYS A 211 40.68 -37.84 -29.17
N CYS A 212 41.48 -37.60 -28.13
CA CYS A 212 40.98 -37.06 -26.86
C CYS A 212 40.44 -35.64 -27.02
N LEU A 213 41.22 -34.74 -27.63
CA LEU A 213 40.78 -33.36 -27.89
C LEU A 213 39.55 -33.30 -28.79
N ARG A 214 39.48 -34.14 -29.82
CA ARG A 214 38.32 -34.23 -30.71
C ARG A 214 37.04 -34.60 -29.98
N LYS A 215 37.09 -35.52 -29.02
CA LYS A 215 35.94 -35.88 -28.17
C LYS A 215 35.51 -34.75 -27.25
N MET A 216 36.47 -33.95 -26.77
CA MET A 216 36.19 -32.80 -25.89
C MET A 216 35.61 -31.59 -26.65
N LEU A 217 36.12 -31.32 -27.86
CA LEU A 217 35.70 -30.20 -28.70
C LEU A 217 34.40 -30.49 -29.47
N PHE A 218 34.21 -31.74 -29.88
CA PHE A 218 33.05 -32.19 -30.65
C PHE A 218 32.35 -33.34 -29.91
N PRO A 219 31.79 -33.10 -28.71
CA PRO A 219 30.96 -34.09 -28.05
C PRO A 219 29.79 -34.40 -29.00
N THR A 220 29.67 -35.66 -29.37
CA THR A 220 28.69 -36.12 -30.36
C THR A 220 27.30 -35.70 -29.89
N VAL A 221 26.63 -34.84 -30.65
CA VAL A 221 25.18 -34.63 -30.52
C VAL A 221 24.54 -35.88 -31.09
N ILE A 222 24.22 -36.84 -30.22
CA ILE A 222 23.28 -37.94 -30.49
C ILE A 222 21.96 -37.55 -29.83
#